data_AF-A0A6V8H175-F1
#
_entry.id   AF-A0A6V8H175-F1
#
_cell.length_a   1.000
_cell.length_b   1.000
_cell.length_c   1.000
_cell.angle_alpha   90.00
_cell.angle_beta   90.00
_cell.angle_gamma   90.00
#
_symmetry.space_group_name_H-M   'P 1'
#
loop_
_entity.id
_entity.type
_entity.pdbx_description
1 polymer ?
#
loop_
_entity_poly.entity_id
_entity_poly.type
_entity_poly.pdbx_seq_one_letter_code
_entity_poly.pdbx_strand_id
1 'polypeptide(L)'
;MHIQTIPMWTGKSNNYAYLVTDEPTKQSVIIDPAHPEEVTPVLKSEEAAGKAKVTAIVNTHHHWDHAGGNDEVLKDFPHLQVIGGAKCQSVTKTPAHGETWKIGERITVKALHTPCHTQDSICYFFEDGDQRAVFTGDTLFTGGCGRFFEGDAAQMHKALNETLASLPDDTKVYSGHEYTKSNVKFLLAISDSDAIKKLQAFAESHKQTQGILTIGDEKAHNVFMRLSDPDVLKATGKKDPVEVMAALRELKNAMISATMANEGPAGDELTTKSRVLETAAGVIQDFRPVKSICAHLNAFHVYASDPTRAVEANHYCAHITEDIRQCLLYDSPEPNARLIGIEYMITPKIYNTLPHSERELWHSHVYEVKSGMLIMPTPNGVPKSVWQKAENSEMKDIIPLYGKAYHLWQVDRGDKVPLGTPQLMGSFGNDEMLEKVHPEGKKGLLTDRDGRFGADYEANARSRRDIEEPEIHPDADAMMRKPVAS
;
A
#
# COMPACT_ATOMS: atom_id res chain seq x y z
N MET A 1 -4.95 -31.17 -17.56
CA MET A 1 -3.94 -30.09 -17.56
C MET A 1 -3.16 -30.18 -16.26
N HIS A 2 -1.87 -29.87 -16.25
CA HIS A 2 -1.09 -29.82 -15.02
C HIS A 2 -0.81 -28.35 -14.65
N ILE A 3 -1.11 -27.96 -13.41
CA ILE A 3 -0.89 -26.59 -12.92
C ILE A 3 0.03 -26.66 -11.71
N GLN A 4 1.21 -26.07 -11.82
CA GLN A 4 2.17 -25.92 -10.73
C GLN A 4 2.16 -24.48 -10.24
N THR A 5 1.81 -24.28 -8.97
CA THR A 5 1.94 -22.96 -8.34
C THR A 5 3.38 -22.73 -7.90
N ILE A 6 3.89 -21.54 -8.21
CA ILE A 6 5.21 -21.05 -7.81
C ILE A 6 4.96 -19.84 -6.89
N PRO A 7 5.09 -20.00 -5.56
CA PRO A 7 4.96 -18.90 -4.62
C PRO A 7 6.13 -17.93 -4.79
N MET A 8 5.84 -16.64 -4.83
CA MET A 8 6.84 -15.59 -5.00
C MET A 8 7.00 -14.75 -3.74
N TRP A 9 8.23 -14.35 -3.44
CA TRP A 9 8.64 -13.58 -2.26
C TRP A 9 8.18 -14.21 -0.94
N THR A 10 8.25 -15.55 -0.83
CA THR A 10 7.72 -16.26 0.34
C THR A 10 8.32 -15.71 1.64
N GLY A 11 7.46 -15.19 2.53
CA GLY A 11 7.87 -14.59 3.81
C GLY A 11 8.11 -13.07 3.77
N LYS A 12 8.02 -12.44 2.60
CA LYS A 12 8.09 -10.98 2.40
C LYS A 12 6.87 -10.42 1.63
N SER A 13 6.32 -11.19 0.71
CA SER A 13 5.04 -10.95 0.02
C SER A 13 4.28 -12.28 -0.15
N ASN A 14 3.16 -12.24 -0.88
CA ASN A 14 2.16 -13.30 -0.97
C ASN A 14 1.72 -13.62 -2.41
N ASN A 15 2.54 -13.32 -3.42
CA ASN A 15 2.19 -13.49 -4.84
C ASN A 15 2.30 -14.96 -5.31
N TYR A 16 1.55 -15.31 -6.36
CA TYR A 16 1.64 -16.58 -7.05
C TYR A 16 1.88 -16.41 -8.54
N ALA A 17 2.85 -17.15 -9.07
CA ALA A 17 2.96 -17.46 -10.49
C ALA A 17 2.47 -18.90 -10.76
N TYR A 18 2.07 -19.17 -12.00
CA TYR A 18 1.51 -20.49 -12.37
C TYR A 18 2.11 -21.03 -13.65
N LEU A 19 2.80 -22.18 -13.56
CA LEU A 19 3.20 -22.94 -14.74
C LEU A 19 2.07 -23.90 -15.11
N VAL A 20 1.47 -23.68 -16.27
CA VAL A 20 0.37 -24.50 -16.80
C VAL A 20 0.86 -25.30 -17.98
N THR A 21 0.73 -26.62 -17.91
CA THR A 21 1.29 -27.56 -18.89
C THR A 21 0.21 -28.47 -19.47
N ASP A 22 0.17 -28.55 -20.80
CA ASP A 22 -0.53 -29.61 -21.52
C ASP A 22 0.28 -30.91 -21.45
N GLU A 23 -0.19 -31.87 -20.65
CA GLU A 23 0.58 -33.08 -20.34
C GLU A 23 1.02 -33.93 -21.55
N PRO A 24 0.23 -34.09 -22.64
CA PRO A 24 0.66 -34.85 -23.80
C PRO A 24 1.80 -34.19 -24.56
N THR A 25 1.67 -32.89 -24.87
CA THR A 25 2.66 -32.17 -25.70
C THR A 25 3.79 -31.55 -24.91
N LYS A 26 3.63 -31.44 -23.58
CA LYS A 26 4.47 -30.67 -22.66
C LYS A 26 4.48 -29.17 -22.96
N GLN A 27 3.69 -28.67 -23.90
CA GLN A 27 3.62 -27.22 -24.12
C GLN A 27 3.07 -26.54 -22.87
N SER A 28 3.74 -25.47 -22.46
CA SER A 28 3.46 -24.79 -21.20
C SER A 28 3.42 -23.29 -21.37
N VAL A 29 2.64 -22.63 -20.53
CA VAL A 29 2.70 -21.18 -20.34
C VAL A 29 3.00 -20.86 -18.88
N ILE A 30 3.73 -19.78 -18.65
CA ILE A 30 3.97 -19.25 -17.31
C ILE A 30 3.12 -18.00 -17.11
N ILE A 31 2.31 -18.00 -16.06
CA ILE A 31 1.41 -16.89 -15.72
C ILE A 31 2.04 -16.03 -14.63
N ASP A 32 2.07 -14.71 -14.86
CA ASP A 32 2.55 -13.66 -13.95
C ASP A 32 3.94 -13.93 -13.30
N PRO A 33 5.02 -14.13 -14.09
CA PRO A 33 6.34 -14.49 -13.57
C PRO A 33 7.13 -13.28 -13.02
N ALA A 34 6.58 -12.60 -12.02
CA ALA A 34 7.11 -11.32 -11.55
C ALA A 34 8.43 -11.39 -10.77
N HIS A 35 8.79 -12.56 -10.24
CA HIS A 35 10.01 -12.77 -9.47
C HIS A 35 10.95 -13.81 -10.13
N PRO A 36 11.78 -13.40 -11.10
CA PRO A 36 12.63 -14.29 -11.89
C PRO A 36 13.55 -15.18 -11.05
N GLU A 37 14.06 -14.69 -9.92
CA GLU A 37 14.96 -15.45 -9.04
C GLU A 37 14.33 -16.74 -8.50
N GLU A 38 13.00 -16.76 -8.29
CA GLU A 38 12.27 -17.94 -7.83
C GLU A 38 11.59 -18.68 -8.98
N VAL A 39 11.13 -17.97 -10.01
CA VAL A 39 10.39 -18.56 -11.15
C VAL A 39 11.32 -19.25 -12.15
N THR A 40 12.37 -18.56 -12.61
CA THR A 40 13.23 -19.07 -13.69
C THR A 40 13.93 -20.39 -13.36
N PRO A 41 14.43 -20.63 -12.13
CA PRO A 41 14.98 -21.94 -11.76
C PRO A 41 13.96 -23.08 -11.89
N VAL A 42 12.69 -22.83 -11.56
CA VAL A 42 11.61 -23.82 -11.72
C VAL A 42 11.38 -24.11 -13.20
N LEU A 43 11.26 -23.06 -14.04
CA LEU A 43 11.07 -23.23 -15.49
C LEU A 43 12.21 -24.06 -16.11
N LYS A 44 13.46 -23.70 -15.81
CA LYS A 44 14.66 -24.42 -16.29
C LYS A 44 14.66 -25.87 -15.83
N SER A 45 14.30 -26.12 -14.57
CA SER A 45 14.28 -27.48 -14.02
C SER A 45 13.19 -28.34 -14.67
N GLU A 46 12.01 -27.79 -14.92
CA GLU A 46 10.90 -28.52 -15.55
C GLU A 46 11.15 -28.79 -17.04
N GLU A 47 11.79 -27.84 -17.77
CA GLU A 47 12.23 -28.08 -19.16
C GLU A 47 13.33 -29.14 -19.24
N ALA A 48 14.35 -29.06 -18.36
CA ALA A 48 15.43 -30.04 -18.31
C ALA A 48 14.93 -31.45 -17.97
N ALA A 49 13.87 -31.55 -17.16
CA ALA A 49 13.22 -32.82 -16.83
C ALA A 49 12.29 -33.35 -17.93
N GLY A 50 12.11 -32.61 -19.04
CA GLY A 50 11.18 -32.96 -20.11
C GLY A 50 9.71 -32.90 -19.68
N LYS A 51 9.41 -32.17 -18.60
CA LYS A 51 8.07 -32.04 -18.02
C LYS A 51 7.33 -30.81 -18.54
N ALA A 52 8.05 -29.80 -19.01
CA ALA A 52 7.51 -28.60 -19.60
C ALA A 52 8.29 -28.21 -20.86
N LYS A 53 7.64 -27.40 -21.71
CA LYS A 53 8.21 -26.68 -22.84
C LYS A 53 7.51 -25.34 -22.87
N VAL A 54 8.13 -24.33 -22.26
CA VAL A 54 7.51 -23.02 -22.08
C VAL A 54 7.48 -22.32 -23.44
N THR A 55 6.29 -21.89 -23.86
CA THR A 55 6.06 -21.25 -25.17
C THR A 55 5.61 -19.80 -25.05
N ALA A 56 5.02 -19.41 -23.91
CA ALA A 56 4.61 -18.04 -23.66
C ALA A 56 4.64 -17.65 -22.18
N ILE A 57 4.87 -16.36 -21.94
CA ILE A 57 4.49 -15.66 -20.72
C ILE A 57 3.06 -15.16 -20.91
N VAL A 58 2.22 -15.32 -19.90
CA VAL A 58 0.84 -14.81 -19.89
C VAL A 58 0.67 -13.89 -18.68
N ASN A 59 0.42 -12.61 -18.89
CA ASN A 59 0.19 -11.66 -17.80
C ASN A 59 -1.28 -11.31 -17.67
N THR A 60 -1.74 -11.27 -16.42
CA THR A 60 -3.10 -10.84 -16.09
C THR A 60 -3.25 -9.33 -16.17
N HIS A 61 -2.24 -8.57 -15.74
CA HIS A 61 -2.21 -7.11 -15.80
C HIS A 61 -0.79 -6.55 -15.60
N HIS A 62 -0.65 -5.22 -15.71
CA HIS A 62 0.65 -4.56 -15.82
C HIS A 62 1.39 -4.29 -14.50
N HIS A 63 0.80 -4.51 -13.33
CA HIS A 63 1.49 -4.21 -12.08
C HIS A 63 2.80 -5.01 -11.98
N TRP A 64 3.80 -4.37 -11.37
CA TRP A 64 5.16 -4.88 -11.34
C TRP A 64 5.25 -6.27 -10.67
N ASP A 65 4.43 -6.54 -9.67
CA ASP A 65 4.38 -7.81 -8.95
C ASP A 65 3.65 -8.93 -9.74
N HIS A 66 3.28 -8.67 -11.00
CA HIS A 66 2.76 -9.64 -11.97
C HIS A 66 3.57 -9.66 -13.28
N ALA A 67 3.83 -8.49 -13.88
CA ALA A 67 4.50 -8.35 -15.17
C ALA A 67 5.98 -7.92 -15.07
N GLY A 68 6.44 -7.45 -13.90
CA GLY A 68 7.75 -6.84 -13.70
C GLY A 68 8.96 -7.75 -13.89
N GLY A 69 8.75 -9.06 -13.98
CA GLY A 69 9.78 -10.06 -14.22
C GLY A 69 9.95 -10.45 -15.68
N ASN A 70 9.09 -9.96 -16.59
CA ASN A 70 9.03 -10.43 -17.97
C ASN A 70 10.37 -10.30 -18.71
N ASP A 71 11.03 -9.13 -18.64
CA ASP A 71 12.28 -8.88 -19.36
C ASP A 71 13.42 -9.79 -18.87
N GLU A 72 13.50 -10.03 -17.56
CA GLU A 72 14.51 -10.92 -16.99
C GLU A 72 14.26 -12.37 -17.37
N VAL A 73 12.99 -12.83 -17.37
CA VAL A 73 12.65 -14.18 -17.87
C VAL A 73 13.01 -14.33 -19.34
N LEU A 74 12.76 -13.31 -20.16
CA LEU A 74 13.08 -13.32 -21.60
C LEU A 74 14.59 -13.39 -21.89
N LYS A 75 15.47 -12.98 -20.96
CA LYS A 75 16.93 -13.17 -21.14
C LYS A 75 17.30 -14.65 -21.20
N ASP A 76 16.63 -15.47 -20.39
CA ASP A 76 16.83 -16.92 -20.34
C ASP A 76 15.98 -17.66 -21.37
N PHE A 77 14.82 -17.11 -21.73
CA PHE A 77 13.88 -17.69 -22.69
C PHE A 77 13.47 -16.68 -23.79
N PRO A 78 14.38 -16.31 -24.71
CA PRO A 78 14.16 -15.22 -25.66
C PRO A 78 13.12 -15.54 -26.75
N HIS A 79 12.71 -16.80 -26.88
CA HIS A 79 11.70 -17.25 -27.85
C HIS A 79 10.26 -17.11 -27.37
N LEU A 80 10.03 -16.77 -26.09
CA LEU A 80 8.67 -16.71 -25.53
C LEU A 80 7.89 -15.53 -26.10
N GLN A 81 6.64 -15.79 -26.47
CA GLN A 81 5.67 -14.74 -26.70
C GLN A 81 5.17 -14.19 -25.35
N VAL A 82 4.91 -12.88 -25.23
CA VAL A 82 4.29 -12.29 -24.04
C VAL A 82 2.85 -11.91 -24.38
N ILE A 83 1.90 -12.60 -23.75
CA ILE A 83 0.47 -12.42 -23.95
C ILE A 83 -0.10 -11.70 -22.73
N GLY A 84 -0.76 -10.56 -22.89
CA GLY A 84 -1.20 -9.81 -21.72
C GLY A 84 -1.98 -8.54 -22.03
N GLY A 85 -2.33 -7.83 -20.97
CA GLY A 85 -2.82 -6.46 -21.04
C GLY A 85 -1.85 -5.55 -21.80
N ALA A 86 -2.39 -4.53 -22.46
CA ALA A 86 -1.62 -3.68 -23.38
C ALA A 86 -0.49 -2.87 -22.71
N LYS A 87 -0.51 -2.74 -21.37
CA LYS A 87 0.54 -2.05 -20.60
C LYS A 87 1.56 -3.01 -19.97
N CYS A 88 1.40 -4.33 -20.12
CA CYS A 88 2.32 -5.30 -19.56
C CYS A 88 3.72 -5.18 -20.19
N GLN A 89 4.76 -5.35 -19.36
CA GLN A 89 6.15 -5.29 -19.79
C GLN A 89 6.43 -6.29 -20.93
N SER A 90 7.02 -5.83 -22.02
CA SER A 90 7.37 -6.65 -23.19
C SER A 90 6.21 -7.40 -23.86
N VAL A 91 4.95 -6.96 -23.66
CA VAL A 91 3.79 -7.58 -24.30
C VAL A 91 3.91 -7.58 -25.82
N THR A 92 3.72 -8.75 -26.44
CA THR A 92 3.75 -8.92 -27.90
C THR A 92 2.39 -9.23 -28.49
N LYS A 93 1.43 -9.67 -27.67
CA LYS A 93 0.04 -9.88 -28.06
C LYS A 93 -0.93 -9.51 -26.94
N THR A 94 -1.93 -8.69 -27.25
CA THR A 94 -3.09 -8.46 -26.38
C THR A 94 -4.32 -9.12 -26.99
N PRO A 95 -4.83 -10.23 -26.42
CA PRO A 95 -6.00 -10.91 -26.96
C PRO A 95 -7.26 -10.07 -26.76
N ALA A 96 -8.20 -10.13 -27.71
CA ALA A 96 -9.51 -9.50 -27.54
C ALA A 96 -10.36 -10.21 -26.47
N HIS A 97 -11.32 -9.51 -25.87
CA HIS A 97 -12.28 -10.15 -24.98
C HIS A 97 -13.02 -11.29 -25.71
N GLY A 98 -13.01 -12.48 -25.13
CA GLY A 98 -13.59 -13.70 -25.69
C GLY A 98 -12.71 -14.43 -26.71
N GLU A 99 -11.54 -13.89 -27.07
CA GLU A 99 -10.59 -14.57 -27.97
C GLU A 99 -10.09 -15.87 -27.33
N THR A 100 -10.00 -16.91 -28.16
CA THR A 100 -9.54 -18.24 -27.74
C THR A 100 -8.29 -18.69 -28.49
N TRP A 101 -7.41 -19.40 -27.80
CA TRP A 101 -6.28 -20.11 -28.41
C TRP A 101 -6.02 -21.43 -27.68
N LYS A 102 -5.06 -22.22 -28.18
CA LYS A 102 -4.68 -23.50 -27.58
C LYS A 102 -3.28 -23.46 -26.99
N ILE A 103 -3.08 -24.25 -25.94
CA ILE A 103 -1.76 -24.67 -25.44
C ILE A 103 -1.68 -26.16 -25.66
N GLY A 104 -0.70 -26.60 -26.46
CA GLY A 104 -0.62 -27.99 -26.86
C GLY A 104 -1.85 -28.46 -27.63
N GLU A 105 -2.30 -29.68 -27.36
CA GLU A 105 -3.41 -30.30 -28.08
C GLU A 105 -4.77 -30.11 -27.38
N ARG A 106 -4.77 -30.13 -26.03
CA ARG A 106 -6.00 -30.26 -25.24
C ARG A 106 -6.49 -28.97 -24.60
N ILE A 107 -5.57 -28.11 -24.15
CA ILE A 107 -5.93 -26.95 -23.35
C ILE A 107 -6.43 -25.84 -24.27
N THR A 108 -7.69 -25.43 -24.08
CA THR A 108 -8.26 -24.22 -24.69
C THR A 108 -8.24 -23.09 -23.67
N VAL A 109 -7.72 -21.93 -24.06
CA VAL A 109 -7.68 -20.72 -23.25
C VAL A 109 -8.61 -19.69 -23.85
N LYS A 110 -9.39 -19.00 -23.01
CA LYS A 110 -10.24 -17.87 -23.38
C LYS A 110 -9.86 -16.64 -22.56
N ALA A 111 -9.57 -15.52 -23.23
CA ALA A 111 -9.32 -14.24 -22.58
C ALA A 111 -10.64 -13.58 -22.15
N LEU A 112 -10.71 -13.13 -20.90
CA LEU A 112 -11.86 -12.46 -20.31
C LEU A 112 -11.40 -11.11 -19.75
N HIS A 113 -11.60 -10.05 -20.52
CA HIS A 113 -11.29 -8.69 -20.03
C HIS A 113 -12.13 -8.35 -18.81
N THR A 114 -11.47 -7.92 -17.75
CA THR A 114 -12.07 -7.58 -16.44
C THR A 114 -11.49 -6.26 -15.91
N PRO A 115 -11.64 -5.15 -16.65
CA PRO A 115 -11.09 -3.87 -16.25
C PRO A 115 -11.71 -3.45 -14.92
N CYS A 116 -10.87 -3.06 -13.96
CA CYS A 116 -11.25 -2.32 -12.74
C CYS A 116 -10.00 -2.11 -11.88
N HIS A 117 -9.38 -3.21 -11.44
CA HIS A 117 -8.13 -3.15 -10.68
C HIS A 117 -7.07 -2.40 -11.46
N THR A 118 -6.88 -2.81 -12.71
CA THR A 118 -6.29 -2.00 -13.77
C THR A 118 -7.21 -2.01 -14.98
N GLN A 119 -7.06 -1.05 -15.89
CA GLN A 119 -7.86 -1.00 -17.11
C GLN A 119 -7.43 -2.07 -18.14
N ASP A 120 -6.23 -2.64 -18.01
CA ASP A 120 -5.75 -3.72 -18.88
C ASP A 120 -5.81 -5.11 -18.23
N SER A 121 -6.57 -5.26 -17.14
CA SER A 121 -6.79 -6.55 -16.48
C SER A 121 -7.53 -7.56 -17.38
N ILE A 122 -6.95 -8.75 -17.52
CA ILE A 122 -7.50 -9.90 -18.25
C ILE A 122 -7.43 -11.13 -17.35
N CYS A 123 -8.58 -11.76 -17.12
CA CYS A 123 -8.64 -13.11 -16.58
C CYS A 123 -8.54 -14.15 -17.72
N TYR A 124 -7.95 -15.31 -17.45
CA TYR A 124 -7.80 -16.37 -18.46
C TYR A 124 -8.51 -17.64 -18.00
N PHE A 125 -9.52 -18.05 -18.74
CA PHE A 125 -10.27 -19.28 -18.49
C PHE A 125 -9.71 -20.43 -19.34
N PHE A 126 -9.33 -21.52 -18.68
CA PHE A 126 -8.69 -22.69 -19.24
C PHE A 126 -9.62 -23.90 -19.14
N GLU A 127 -9.74 -24.64 -20.24
CA GLU A 127 -10.50 -25.88 -20.32
C GLU A 127 -9.63 -27.01 -20.89
N ASP A 128 -9.65 -28.17 -20.23
CA ASP A 128 -9.01 -29.43 -20.68
C ASP A 128 -9.94 -30.62 -20.33
N GLY A 129 -10.78 -30.99 -21.30
CA GLY A 129 -11.86 -31.95 -21.06
C GLY A 129 -12.84 -31.44 -20.00
N ASP A 130 -13.01 -32.20 -18.92
CA ASP A 130 -13.87 -31.81 -17.78
C ASP A 130 -13.14 -30.93 -16.75
N GLN A 131 -11.83 -30.68 -16.92
CA GLN A 131 -11.08 -29.80 -16.02
C GLN A 131 -11.23 -28.35 -16.45
N ARG A 132 -11.53 -27.48 -15.48
CA ARG A 132 -11.69 -26.04 -15.68
C ARG A 132 -10.92 -25.23 -14.64
N ALA A 133 -10.21 -24.21 -15.08
CA ALA A 133 -9.47 -23.29 -14.23
C ALA A 133 -9.61 -21.85 -14.74
N VAL A 134 -9.61 -20.86 -13.85
CA VAL A 134 -9.55 -19.45 -14.22
C VAL A 134 -8.44 -18.75 -13.44
N PHE A 135 -7.54 -18.11 -14.18
CA PHE A 135 -6.47 -17.29 -13.63
C PHE A 135 -6.95 -15.85 -13.60
N THR A 136 -7.06 -15.29 -12.40
CA THR A 136 -7.86 -14.08 -12.18
C THR A 136 -7.02 -12.85 -11.82
N GLY A 137 -5.71 -13.04 -11.65
CA GLY A 137 -4.81 -12.00 -11.16
C GLY A 137 -5.41 -11.32 -9.94
N ASP A 138 -5.57 -10.02 -10.04
CA ASP A 138 -6.08 -9.18 -8.96
C ASP A 138 -7.55 -8.77 -9.17
N THR A 139 -8.27 -9.42 -10.08
CA THR A 139 -9.71 -9.19 -10.23
C THR A 139 -10.49 -9.89 -9.11
N LEU A 140 -10.34 -11.21 -8.99
CA LEU A 140 -11.00 -12.07 -8.00
C LEU A 140 -9.94 -12.72 -7.11
N PHE A 141 -10.15 -12.65 -5.80
CA PHE A 141 -9.40 -13.44 -4.83
C PHE A 141 -10.36 -14.41 -4.15
N THR A 142 -9.83 -15.48 -3.56
CA THR A 142 -10.63 -16.33 -2.68
C THR A 142 -11.24 -15.49 -1.55
N GLY A 143 -12.58 -15.36 -1.54
CA GLY A 143 -13.33 -14.56 -0.58
C GLY A 143 -13.15 -13.03 -0.71
N GLY A 144 -12.59 -12.52 -1.80
CA GLY A 144 -12.37 -11.07 -1.98
C GLY A 144 -12.30 -10.63 -3.45
N CYS A 145 -11.90 -9.37 -3.65
CA CYS A 145 -11.62 -8.80 -4.97
C CYS A 145 -10.48 -7.77 -4.89
N GLY A 146 -9.96 -7.36 -6.04
CA GLY A 146 -8.98 -6.28 -6.17
C GLY A 146 -9.44 -4.96 -5.59
N ARG A 147 -8.47 -4.10 -5.24
CA ARG A 147 -8.71 -2.66 -5.09
C ARG A 147 -8.97 -2.03 -6.45
N PHE A 148 -9.79 -0.99 -6.51
CA PHE A 148 -10.19 -0.34 -7.75
C PHE A 148 -9.21 0.80 -8.07
N PHE A 149 -7.96 0.47 -8.41
CA PHE A 149 -6.93 1.51 -8.59
C PHE A 149 -7.17 2.37 -9.84
N GLU A 150 -7.55 1.74 -10.95
CA GLU A 150 -7.77 2.45 -12.22
C GLU A 150 -9.24 2.47 -12.66
N GLY A 151 -10.16 1.94 -11.85
CA GLY A 151 -11.54 1.71 -12.25
C GLY A 151 -12.57 1.95 -11.16
N ASP A 152 -13.80 1.50 -11.37
CA ASP A 152 -14.92 1.77 -10.48
C ASP A 152 -15.74 0.53 -10.09
N ALA A 153 -16.75 0.74 -9.24
CA ALA A 153 -17.61 -0.31 -8.74
C ALA A 153 -18.49 -0.94 -9.82
N ALA A 154 -18.88 -0.19 -10.86
CA ALA A 154 -19.68 -0.73 -11.97
C ALA A 154 -18.83 -1.71 -12.79
N GLN A 155 -17.58 -1.32 -13.04
CA GLN A 155 -16.58 -2.15 -13.68
C GLN A 155 -16.28 -3.43 -12.88
N MET A 156 -16.03 -3.34 -11.56
CA MET A 156 -15.81 -4.55 -10.74
C MET A 156 -17.08 -5.42 -10.65
N HIS A 157 -18.26 -4.81 -10.53
CA HIS A 157 -19.52 -5.56 -10.51
C HIS A 157 -19.68 -6.37 -11.79
N LYS A 158 -19.48 -5.75 -12.96
CA LYS A 158 -19.48 -6.44 -14.25
C LYS A 158 -18.42 -7.54 -14.31
N ALA A 159 -17.19 -7.26 -13.90
CA ALA A 159 -16.09 -8.23 -13.92
C ALA A 159 -16.42 -9.49 -13.10
N LEU A 160 -16.89 -9.33 -11.85
CA LEU A 160 -17.17 -10.46 -10.97
C LEU A 160 -18.51 -11.12 -11.27
N ASN A 161 -19.59 -10.34 -11.35
CA ASN A 161 -20.96 -10.84 -11.31
C ASN A 161 -21.59 -11.06 -12.69
N GLU A 162 -21.00 -10.53 -13.76
CA GLU A 162 -21.43 -10.83 -15.13
C GLU A 162 -20.39 -11.72 -15.84
N THR A 163 -19.12 -11.30 -15.86
CA THR A 163 -18.08 -12.02 -16.60
C THR A 163 -17.66 -13.30 -15.88
N LEU A 164 -17.09 -13.22 -14.68
CA LEU A 164 -16.56 -14.41 -13.98
C LEU A 164 -17.68 -15.31 -13.44
N ALA A 165 -18.77 -14.73 -12.94
CA ALA A 165 -19.93 -15.51 -12.48
C ALA A 165 -20.64 -16.27 -13.62
N SER A 166 -20.42 -15.92 -14.89
CA SER A 166 -20.96 -16.70 -16.03
C SER A 166 -20.20 -18.00 -16.30
N LEU A 167 -19.03 -18.19 -15.69
CA LEU A 167 -18.26 -19.43 -15.82
C LEU A 167 -18.96 -20.59 -15.10
N PRO A 168 -18.71 -21.85 -15.54
CA PRO A 168 -19.21 -23.04 -14.85
C PRO A 168 -18.79 -23.06 -13.38
N ASP A 169 -19.71 -23.47 -12.50
CA ASP A 169 -19.51 -23.43 -11.05
C ASP A 169 -18.33 -24.29 -10.57
N ASP A 170 -17.98 -25.36 -11.29
CA ASP A 170 -16.84 -26.24 -10.99
C ASP A 170 -15.48 -25.68 -11.46
N THR A 171 -15.45 -24.46 -12.00
CA THR A 171 -14.21 -23.80 -12.44
C THR A 171 -13.35 -23.42 -11.24
N LYS A 172 -12.15 -23.99 -11.13
CA LYS A 172 -11.19 -23.68 -10.06
C LYS A 172 -10.59 -22.28 -10.21
N VAL A 173 -10.49 -21.55 -9.10
CA VAL A 173 -9.97 -20.17 -9.08
C VAL A 173 -8.49 -20.15 -8.70
N TYR A 174 -7.67 -19.53 -9.55
CA TYR A 174 -6.25 -19.27 -9.31
C TYR A 174 -6.02 -17.75 -9.29
N SER A 175 -5.84 -17.18 -8.11
CA SER A 175 -5.73 -15.72 -7.91
C SER A 175 -4.27 -15.24 -7.82
N GLY A 176 -4.04 -13.93 -7.92
CA GLY A 176 -2.69 -13.35 -7.89
C GLY A 176 -1.97 -13.48 -6.56
N HIS A 177 -2.72 -13.49 -5.45
CA HIS A 177 -2.18 -13.37 -4.10
C HIS A 177 -2.85 -14.31 -3.09
N GLU A 178 -2.13 -14.64 -2.02
CA GLU A 178 -2.64 -15.34 -0.84
C GLU A 178 -3.24 -14.36 0.19
N TYR A 179 -4.42 -13.83 -0.12
CA TYR A 179 -5.17 -12.94 0.77
C TYR A 179 -6.33 -13.61 1.52
N THR A 180 -6.48 -14.93 1.43
CA THR A 180 -7.69 -15.61 1.88
C THR A 180 -7.99 -15.38 3.36
N LYS A 181 -6.97 -15.47 4.24
CA LYS A 181 -7.17 -15.23 5.68
C LYS A 181 -7.64 -13.80 5.99
N SER A 182 -7.10 -12.79 5.31
CA SER A 182 -7.53 -11.40 5.52
C SER A 182 -8.91 -11.14 4.91
N ASN A 183 -9.21 -11.77 3.78
CA ASN A 183 -10.52 -11.75 3.15
C ASN A 183 -11.60 -12.37 4.06
N VAL A 184 -11.35 -13.55 4.65
CA VAL A 184 -12.27 -14.20 5.59
C VAL A 184 -12.61 -13.29 6.78
N LYS A 185 -11.62 -12.61 7.36
CA LYS A 185 -11.87 -11.66 8.46
C LYS A 185 -12.89 -10.60 8.06
N PHE A 186 -12.76 -10.05 6.85
CA PHE A 186 -13.70 -9.09 6.31
C PHE A 186 -15.08 -9.71 6.06
N LEU A 187 -15.15 -10.90 5.47
CA LEU A 187 -16.42 -11.59 5.21
C LEU A 187 -17.21 -11.82 6.50
N LEU A 188 -16.55 -12.28 7.57
CA LEU A 188 -17.17 -12.51 8.88
C LEU A 188 -17.65 -11.22 9.57
N ALA A 189 -17.08 -10.06 9.22
CA ALA A 189 -17.58 -8.78 9.69
C ALA A 189 -18.88 -8.33 8.99
N ILE A 190 -19.21 -8.94 7.83
CA ILE A 190 -20.39 -8.62 7.03
C ILE A 190 -21.51 -9.63 7.23
N SER A 191 -21.22 -10.94 7.19
CA SER A 191 -22.20 -12.01 7.29
C SER A 191 -21.64 -13.21 8.04
N ASP A 192 -22.49 -13.91 8.80
CA ASP A 192 -22.12 -15.10 9.56
C ASP A 192 -22.52 -16.41 8.86
N SER A 193 -22.79 -16.37 7.55
CA SER A 193 -23.27 -17.54 6.79
C SER A 193 -22.36 -18.78 6.91
N ASP A 194 -22.97 -19.96 6.87
CA ASP A 194 -22.25 -21.24 6.97
C ASP A 194 -21.16 -21.40 5.90
N ALA A 195 -21.36 -20.82 4.71
CA ALA A 195 -20.35 -20.82 3.65
C ALA A 195 -19.08 -20.05 4.07
N ILE A 196 -19.22 -18.89 4.70
CA ILE A 196 -18.09 -18.09 5.20
C ILE A 196 -17.39 -18.81 6.36
N LYS A 197 -18.13 -19.45 7.27
CA LYS A 197 -17.56 -20.27 8.36
C LYS A 197 -16.77 -21.47 7.83
N LYS A 198 -17.25 -22.12 6.76
CA LYS A 198 -16.50 -23.18 6.07
C LYS A 198 -15.22 -22.64 5.43
N LEU A 199 -15.29 -21.47 4.77
CA LEU A 199 -14.12 -20.82 4.21
C LEU A 199 -13.10 -20.44 5.30
N GLN A 200 -13.56 -20.01 6.49
CA GLN A 200 -12.67 -19.74 7.63
C GLN A 200 -11.89 -20.98 8.04
N ALA A 201 -12.58 -22.09 8.30
CA ALA A 201 -11.93 -23.34 8.68
C ALA A 201 -10.96 -23.82 7.59
N PHE A 202 -11.35 -23.68 6.32
CA PHE A 202 -10.48 -23.98 5.18
C PHE A 202 -9.21 -23.11 5.17
N ALA A 203 -9.34 -21.80 5.36
CA ALA A 203 -8.21 -20.87 5.38
C ALA A 203 -7.26 -21.12 6.56
N GLU A 204 -7.78 -21.59 7.70
CA GLU A 204 -6.98 -21.96 8.87
C GLU A 204 -6.18 -23.26 8.64
N SER A 205 -6.74 -24.22 7.91
CA SER A 205 -6.10 -25.52 7.66
C SER A 205 -5.17 -25.55 6.44
N HIS A 206 -5.12 -24.48 5.64
CA HIS A 206 -4.30 -24.41 4.42
C HIS A 206 -3.29 -23.28 4.48
N LYS A 207 -2.06 -23.56 4.05
CA LYS A 207 -1.02 -22.53 3.86
C LYS A 207 -1.24 -21.73 2.57
N GLN A 208 -1.83 -22.40 1.56
CA GLN A 208 -2.05 -21.89 0.21
C GLN A 208 -3.43 -22.36 -0.25
N THR A 209 -4.21 -21.46 -0.84
CA THR A 209 -5.66 -21.64 -1.03
C THR A 209 -6.10 -21.62 -2.49
N GLN A 210 -5.26 -21.08 -3.38
CA GLN A 210 -5.46 -21.02 -4.81
C GLN A 210 -5.58 -22.42 -5.44
N GLY A 211 -6.44 -22.57 -6.45
CA GLY A 211 -6.60 -23.81 -7.22
C GLY A 211 -7.38 -24.92 -6.52
N ILE A 212 -7.95 -24.63 -5.35
CA ILE A 212 -8.75 -25.59 -4.57
C ILE A 212 -10.23 -25.24 -4.68
N LEU A 213 -10.59 -24.00 -4.39
CA LEU A 213 -11.97 -23.51 -4.43
C LEU A 213 -12.38 -23.07 -5.84
N THR A 214 -13.68 -23.00 -6.06
CA THR A 214 -14.29 -22.83 -7.37
C THR A 214 -15.12 -21.54 -7.48
N ILE A 215 -15.51 -21.18 -8.70
CA ILE A 215 -16.46 -20.08 -8.95
C ILE A 215 -17.78 -20.30 -8.20
N GLY A 216 -18.25 -21.55 -8.09
CA GLY A 216 -19.43 -21.90 -7.30
C GLY A 216 -19.24 -21.62 -5.81
N ASP A 217 -18.06 -21.94 -5.26
CA ASP A 217 -17.73 -21.61 -3.86
C ASP A 217 -17.68 -20.09 -3.64
N GLU A 218 -17.06 -19.34 -4.55
CA GLU A 218 -17.00 -17.87 -4.48
C GLU A 218 -18.39 -17.23 -4.50
N LYS A 219 -19.30 -17.69 -5.35
CA LYS A 219 -20.70 -17.26 -5.33
C LYS A 219 -21.39 -17.54 -3.99
N ALA A 220 -20.95 -18.57 -3.27
CA ALA A 220 -21.51 -18.95 -1.98
C ALA A 220 -20.95 -18.16 -0.80
N HIS A 221 -19.66 -17.81 -0.75
CA HIS A 221 -19.05 -17.12 0.41
C HIS A 221 -18.58 -15.68 0.16
N ASN A 222 -18.36 -15.26 -1.09
CA ASN A 222 -17.73 -13.98 -1.38
C ASN A 222 -18.77 -12.86 -1.43
N VAL A 223 -18.74 -11.92 -0.47
CA VAL A 223 -19.73 -10.84 -0.40
C VAL A 223 -19.71 -9.92 -1.63
N PHE A 224 -18.58 -9.81 -2.34
CA PHE A 224 -18.50 -9.05 -3.61
C PHE A 224 -19.21 -9.76 -4.77
N MET A 225 -19.57 -11.04 -4.61
CA MET A 225 -20.38 -11.82 -5.55
C MET A 225 -21.82 -12.06 -5.05
N ARG A 226 -22.19 -11.45 -3.92
CA ARG A 226 -23.47 -11.64 -3.22
C ARG A 226 -24.15 -10.29 -2.92
N LEU A 227 -24.17 -9.40 -3.91
CA LEU A 227 -24.59 -7.99 -3.71
C LEU A 227 -26.08 -7.80 -3.37
N SER A 228 -26.91 -8.83 -3.55
CA SER A 228 -28.32 -8.84 -3.16
C SER A 228 -28.59 -9.53 -1.81
N ASP A 229 -27.55 -10.03 -1.15
CA ASP A 229 -27.68 -10.74 0.11
C ASP A 229 -28.15 -9.81 1.24
N PRO A 230 -29.14 -10.21 2.07
CA PRO A 230 -29.68 -9.34 3.12
C PRO A 230 -28.64 -8.79 4.10
N ASP A 231 -27.62 -9.58 4.46
CA ASP A 231 -26.56 -9.14 5.37
C ASP A 231 -25.68 -8.10 4.70
N VAL A 232 -25.36 -8.30 3.42
CA VAL A 232 -24.59 -7.35 2.60
C VAL A 232 -25.34 -6.03 2.42
N LEU A 233 -26.64 -6.08 2.11
CA LEU A 233 -27.48 -4.88 1.98
C LEU A 233 -27.59 -4.13 3.31
N LYS A 234 -27.70 -4.86 4.42
CA LYS A 234 -27.74 -4.28 5.77
C LYS A 234 -26.42 -3.61 6.15
N ALA A 235 -25.29 -4.29 5.91
CA ALA A 235 -23.96 -3.77 6.24
C ALA A 235 -23.60 -2.53 5.44
N THR A 236 -24.05 -2.45 4.18
CA THR A 236 -23.74 -1.33 3.28
C THR A 236 -24.77 -0.20 3.38
N GLY A 237 -26.01 -0.50 3.79
CA GLY A 237 -27.13 0.46 3.76
C GLY A 237 -27.56 0.84 2.35
N LYS A 238 -27.10 0.10 1.32
CA LYS A 238 -27.35 0.34 -0.09
C LYS A 238 -28.30 -0.72 -0.66
N LYS A 239 -28.84 -0.47 -1.85
CA LYS A 239 -29.75 -1.39 -2.56
C LYS A 239 -29.38 -1.59 -4.02
N ASP A 240 -28.84 -0.56 -4.66
CA ASP A 240 -28.30 -0.67 -6.00
C ASP A 240 -27.00 -1.49 -5.98
N PRO A 241 -26.84 -2.54 -6.82
CA PRO A 241 -25.66 -3.41 -6.80
C PRO A 241 -24.32 -2.66 -6.96
N VAL A 242 -24.28 -1.60 -7.76
CA VAL A 242 -23.06 -0.81 -7.97
C VAL A 242 -22.73 -0.01 -6.71
N GLU A 243 -23.74 0.60 -6.08
CA GLU A 243 -23.55 1.28 -4.79
C GLU A 243 -23.14 0.31 -3.67
N VAL A 244 -23.71 -0.91 -3.65
CA VAL A 244 -23.34 -1.97 -2.70
C VAL A 244 -21.89 -2.40 -2.90
N MET A 245 -21.47 -2.64 -4.15
CA MET A 245 -20.09 -2.96 -4.50
C MET A 245 -19.11 -1.87 -4.03
N ALA A 246 -19.43 -0.60 -4.30
CA ALA A 246 -18.63 0.53 -3.85
C ALA A 246 -18.51 0.57 -2.32
N ALA A 247 -19.63 0.43 -1.61
CA ALA A 247 -19.64 0.44 -0.15
C ALA A 247 -18.86 -0.72 0.46
N LEU A 248 -19.01 -1.95 -0.05
CA LEU A 248 -18.22 -3.09 0.39
C LEU A 248 -16.72 -2.88 0.18
N ARG A 249 -16.35 -2.29 -0.96
CA ARG A 249 -14.94 -2.04 -1.29
C ARG A 249 -14.32 -1.06 -0.30
N GLU A 250 -15.03 0.03 0.01
CA GLU A 250 -14.59 1.03 0.98
C GLU A 250 -14.53 0.47 2.40
N LEU A 251 -15.51 -0.33 2.82
CA LEU A 251 -15.47 -1.02 4.10
C LEU A 251 -14.23 -1.91 4.23
N LYS A 252 -13.89 -2.67 3.17
CA LYS A 252 -12.69 -3.52 3.17
C LYS A 252 -11.40 -2.71 3.12
N ASN A 253 -11.37 -1.58 2.42
CA ASN A 253 -10.22 -0.67 2.38
C ASN A 253 -9.92 -0.12 3.79
N ALA A 254 -10.97 0.34 4.50
CA ALA A 254 -10.86 0.82 5.87
C ALA A 254 -10.42 -0.29 6.86
N MET A 255 -10.91 -1.54 6.68
CA MET A 255 -10.51 -2.66 7.53
C MET A 255 -9.03 -3.04 7.36
N ILE A 256 -8.51 -3.01 6.13
CA ILE A 256 -7.09 -3.31 5.87
C ILE A 256 -6.18 -2.24 6.48
N SER A 257 -6.55 -0.96 6.41
CA SER A 257 -5.82 0.13 7.10
C SER A 257 -5.73 -0.16 8.62
N ALA A 258 -6.81 -0.64 9.24
CA ALA A 258 -6.79 -1.06 10.65
C ALA A 258 -5.92 -2.32 10.92
N THR A 259 -5.81 -3.27 9.98
CA THR A 259 -5.07 -4.53 10.19
C THR A 259 -3.57 -4.44 9.86
N MET A 260 -3.17 -3.57 8.91
CA MET A 260 -1.76 -3.24 8.66
C MET A 260 -1.15 -2.46 9.82
N ALA A 261 -2.00 -1.76 10.58
CA ALA A 261 -1.65 -1.12 11.84
C ALA A 261 -1.60 -2.10 13.02
N ASN A 262 -1.29 -3.40 12.83
CA ASN A 262 -1.17 -4.37 13.94
C ASN A 262 0.08 -4.19 14.82
N GLU A 263 0.86 -3.12 14.59
CA GLU A 263 1.73 -2.53 15.61
C GLU A 263 1.04 -1.43 16.44
N GLY A 264 -0.29 -1.34 16.34
CA GLY A 264 -1.11 -0.28 16.90
C GLY A 264 -1.08 -0.20 18.42
N PRO A 265 -1.64 0.90 18.95
CA PRO A 265 -1.68 1.18 20.38
C PRO A 265 -2.41 0.08 21.16
N ALA A 266 -2.09 -0.07 22.45
CA ALA A 266 -2.70 -1.08 23.32
C ALA A 266 -4.23 -0.92 23.41
N GLY A 267 -4.95 -2.04 23.42
CA GLY A 267 -6.39 -2.09 23.67
C GLY A 267 -7.16 -2.81 22.55
N ASP A 268 -8.45 -3.04 22.80
CA ASP A 268 -9.37 -3.53 21.78
C ASP A 268 -9.68 -2.41 20.76
N GLU A 269 -9.99 -2.79 19.52
CA GLU A 269 -10.50 -1.84 18.54
C GLU A 269 -11.78 -1.13 19.03
N LEU A 270 -12.03 0.08 18.51
CA LEU A 270 -13.25 0.81 18.79
C LEU A 270 -14.49 -0.03 18.46
N THR A 271 -15.32 -0.26 19.48
CA THR A 271 -16.60 -0.97 19.33
C THR A 271 -17.53 -0.26 18.35
N THR A 272 -18.49 -1.00 17.76
CA THR A 272 -19.54 -0.41 16.90
C THR A 272 -20.28 0.74 17.60
N LYS A 273 -20.51 0.61 18.91
CA LYS A 273 -21.12 1.67 19.73
C LYS A 273 -20.24 2.92 19.76
N SER A 274 -18.93 2.78 20.00
CA SER A 274 -17.98 3.90 20.01
C SER A 274 -17.95 4.61 18.66
N ARG A 275 -17.89 3.86 17.55
CA ARG A 275 -17.87 4.42 16.19
C ARG A 275 -19.15 5.20 15.86
N VAL A 276 -20.32 4.70 16.25
CA VAL A 276 -21.60 5.40 16.07
C VAL A 276 -21.65 6.68 16.91
N LEU A 277 -21.18 6.63 18.16
CA LEU A 277 -21.11 7.81 19.04
C LEU A 277 -20.13 8.86 18.52
N GLU A 278 -18.95 8.45 18.03
CA GLU A 278 -17.97 9.35 17.42
C GLU A 278 -18.51 9.99 16.14
N THR A 279 -19.20 9.23 15.29
CA THR A 279 -19.84 9.76 14.08
C THR A 279 -20.91 10.80 14.44
N ALA A 280 -21.74 10.51 15.43
CA ALA A 280 -22.74 11.46 15.92
C ALA A 280 -22.11 12.72 16.54
N ALA A 281 -21.01 12.56 17.30
CA ALA A 281 -20.24 13.67 17.83
C ALA A 281 -19.60 14.51 16.71
N GLY A 282 -19.08 13.88 15.66
CA GLY A 282 -18.57 14.48 14.42
C GLY A 282 -19.55 15.46 13.76
N VAL A 283 -20.84 15.14 13.81
CA VAL A 283 -21.93 15.92 13.20
C VAL A 283 -22.42 17.06 14.11
N ILE A 284 -22.43 16.83 15.43
CA ILE A 284 -23.05 17.76 16.39
C ILE A 284 -22.03 18.73 16.99
N GLN A 285 -20.79 18.29 17.19
CA GLN A 285 -19.74 19.09 17.83
C GLN A 285 -18.97 19.92 16.79
N ASP A 286 -18.63 21.16 17.17
CA ASP A 286 -17.90 22.07 16.30
C ASP A 286 -16.39 22.04 16.61
N PHE A 287 -15.64 21.25 15.85
CA PHE A 287 -14.19 21.09 15.99
C PHE A 287 -13.37 22.24 15.37
N ARG A 288 -13.72 23.49 15.68
CA ARG A 288 -13.08 24.68 15.05
C ARG A 288 -11.55 24.66 15.08
N PRO A 289 -10.87 24.37 16.21
CA PRO A 289 -9.41 24.38 16.24
C PRO A 289 -8.79 23.33 15.30
N VAL A 290 -9.40 22.14 15.21
CA VAL A 290 -8.94 21.06 14.33
C VAL A 290 -9.19 21.42 12.86
N LYS A 291 -10.31 22.10 12.55
CA LYS A 291 -10.63 22.61 11.21
C LYS A 291 -9.67 23.71 10.73
N SER A 292 -8.84 24.29 11.60
CA SER A 292 -7.81 25.27 11.24
C SER A 292 -6.48 24.63 10.77
N ILE A 293 -6.37 23.30 10.81
CA ILE A 293 -5.22 22.59 10.23
C ILE A 293 -5.23 22.80 8.72
N CYS A 294 -4.15 23.33 8.17
CA CYS A 294 -4.03 23.75 6.78
C CYS A 294 -2.90 23.07 6.00
N ALA A 295 -1.99 22.37 6.70
CA ALA A 295 -0.87 21.68 6.06
C ALA A 295 -0.63 20.30 6.70
N HIS A 296 -0.27 19.33 5.84
CA HIS A 296 0.29 18.04 6.23
C HIS A 296 1.74 18.00 5.77
N LEU A 297 2.67 17.92 6.72
CA LEU A 297 4.10 17.73 6.46
C LEU A 297 4.54 16.35 6.96
N ASN A 298 5.56 15.78 6.34
CA ASN A 298 6.23 14.57 6.81
C ASN A 298 7.73 14.84 6.97
N ALA A 299 8.21 14.63 8.19
CA ALA A 299 9.57 14.96 8.64
C ALA A 299 10.15 13.81 9.49
N PHE A 300 11.41 13.93 9.88
CA PHE A 300 12.04 12.99 10.81
C PHE A 300 12.65 13.71 11.99
N HIS A 301 12.21 13.33 13.19
CA HIS A 301 12.65 13.91 14.44
C HIS A 301 13.74 13.06 15.08
N VAL A 302 14.81 13.69 15.54
CA VAL A 302 15.93 13.04 16.23
C VAL A 302 15.83 13.34 17.72
N TYR A 303 16.06 12.33 18.58
CA TYR A 303 16.05 12.54 20.02
C TYR A 303 17.25 13.40 20.44
N ALA A 304 17.01 14.53 21.10
CA ALA A 304 18.10 15.38 21.61
C ALA A 304 18.96 14.66 22.65
N SER A 305 18.36 13.74 23.42
CA SER A 305 19.06 12.91 24.40
C SER A 305 19.80 11.71 23.79
N ASP A 306 19.41 11.27 22.59
CA ASP A 306 19.99 10.11 21.91
C ASP A 306 19.98 10.32 20.38
N PRO A 307 21.02 10.99 19.83
CA PRO A 307 21.08 11.29 18.41
C PRO A 307 21.26 10.09 17.48
N THR A 308 21.24 8.86 18.01
CA THR A 308 21.25 7.62 17.22
C THR A 308 19.84 7.10 16.90
N ARG A 309 18.81 7.73 17.48
CA ARG A 309 17.41 7.36 17.28
C ARG A 309 16.65 8.50 16.58
N ALA A 310 15.78 8.12 15.65
CA ALA A 310 14.86 9.05 15.02
C ALA A 310 13.48 8.42 14.83
N VAL A 311 12.47 9.28 14.68
CA VAL A 311 11.07 8.92 14.48
C VAL A 311 10.54 9.71 13.30
N GLU A 312 9.92 9.03 12.33
CA GLU A 312 9.12 9.69 11.30
C GLU A 312 7.89 10.34 11.94
N ALA A 313 7.65 11.61 11.62
CA ALA A 313 6.55 12.38 12.16
C ALA A 313 5.68 12.97 11.04
N ASN A 314 4.37 12.82 11.18
CA ASN A 314 3.36 13.44 10.33
C ASN A 314 2.80 14.66 11.07
N HIS A 315 3.10 15.84 10.55
CA HIS A 315 2.73 17.12 11.15
C HIS A 315 1.43 17.60 10.52
N TYR A 316 0.44 17.85 11.36
CA TYR A 316 -0.81 18.49 10.97
C TYR A 316 -0.83 19.90 11.56
N CYS A 317 -0.45 20.87 10.74
CA CYS A 317 -0.10 22.21 11.17
C CYS A 317 -1.24 23.21 10.97
N ALA A 318 -1.36 24.13 11.92
CA ALA A 318 -2.23 25.29 11.87
C ALA A 318 -1.42 26.56 12.08
N HIS A 319 -1.77 27.62 11.35
CA HIS A 319 -1.23 28.96 11.57
C HIS A 319 -2.04 29.63 12.68
N ILE A 320 -1.38 29.99 13.78
CA ILE A 320 -2.01 30.74 14.88
C ILE A 320 -1.91 32.24 14.59
N THR A 321 -0.75 32.66 14.10
CA THR A 321 -0.48 33.98 13.53
C THR A 321 0.52 33.80 12.38
N GLU A 322 0.82 34.89 11.66
CA GLU A 322 1.93 34.92 10.69
C GLU A 322 3.29 34.55 11.31
N ASP A 323 3.44 34.74 12.62
CA ASP A 323 4.70 34.51 13.33
C ASP A 323 4.74 33.17 14.09
N ILE A 324 3.61 32.45 14.22
CA ILE A 324 3.48 31.25 15.05
C ILE A 324 2.64 30.18 14.33
N ARG A 325 3.23 29.01 14.16
CA ARG A 325 2.54 27.78 13.76
C ARG A 325 2.59 26.76 14.89
N GLN A 326 1.59 25.91 14.95
CA GLN A 326 1.57 24.75 15.84
C GLN A 326 1.14 23.51 15.08
N CYS A 327 1.71 22.37 15.42
CA CYS A 327 1.43 21.10 14.76
C CYS A 327 1.10 20.02 15.79
N LEU A 328 0.10 19.20 15.45
CA LEU A 328 -0.07 17.89 16.06
C LEU A 328 0.81 16.91 15.30
N LEU A 329 1.56 16.07 16.02
CA LEU A 329 2.48 15.10 15.45
C LEU A 329 1.93 13.70 15.61
N TYR A 330 1.84 12.97 14.51
CA TYR A 330 1.40 11.57 14.47
C TYR A 330 2.50 10.67 13.91
N ASP A 331 2.53 9.41 14.34
CA ASP A 331 3.49 8.42 13.83
C ASP A 331 3.19 7.94 12.40
N SER A 332 1.94 8.13 11.95
CA SER A 332 1.47 7.75 10.62
C SER A 332 0.36 8.72 10.16
N PRO A 333 0.02 8.74 8.86
CA PRO A 333 -1.13 9.50 8.36
C PRO A 333 -2.46 8.74 8.42
N GLU A 334 -2.46 7.52 9.01
CA GLU A 334 -3.62 6.63 9.01
C GLU A 334 -4.66 7.01 10.07
N PRO A 335 -5.94 6.59 9.94
CA PRO A 335 -7.01 6.98 10.86
C PRO A 335 -6.80 6.59 12.34
N ASN A 336 -5.97 5.58 12.61
CA ASN A 336 -5.65 5.11 13.96
C ASN A 336 -4.23 5.49 14.42
N ALA A 337 -3.63 6.50 13.77
CA ALA A 337 -2.31 6.99 14.12
C ALA A 337 -2.22 7.41 15.59
N ARG A 338 -1.07 7.14 16.20
CA ARG A 338 -0.75 7.55 17.57
C ARG A 338 -0.37 9.03 17.55
N LEU A 339 -1.03 9.84 18.38
CA LEU A 339 -0.57 11.21 18.64
C LEU A 339 0.73 11.13 19.45
N ILE A 340 1.86 11.32 18.76
CA ILE A 340 3.19 11.15 19.36
C ILE A 340 3.73 12.43 19.94
N GLY A 341 3.23 13.61 19.58
CA GLY A 341 3.79 14.84 20.09
C GLY A 341 3.14 16.12 19.56
N ILE A 342 3.80 17.23 19.86
CA ILE A 342 3.47 18.56 19.36
C ILE A 342 4.73 19.27 18.93
N GLU A 343 4.57 20.22 18.01
CA GLU A 343 5.61 21.16 17.63
C GLU A 343 5.06 22.58 17.54
N TYR A 344 5.88 23.54 17.93
CA TYR A 344 5.68 24.94 17.63
C TYR A 344 6.77 25.40 16.67
N MET A 345 6.39 26.17 15.66
CA MET A 345 7.34 26.85 14.77
C MET A 345 7.14 28.35 14.87
N ILE A 346 8.22 29.09 15.05
CA ILE A 346 8.19 30.55 15.21
C ILE A 346 9.16 31.24 14.27
N THR A 347 8.82 32.47 13.89
CA THR A 347 9.71 33.30 13.06
C THR A 347 10.96 33.75 13.82
N PRO A 348 12.04 34.11 13.11
CA PRO A 348 13.24 34.70 13.72
C PRO A 348 12.93 35.92 14.60
N LYS A 349 11.90 36.69 14.22
CA LYS A 349 11.41 37.84 14.98
C LYS A 349 11.03 37.46 16.41
N ILE A 350 10.28 36.37 16.62
CA ILE A 350 9.91 35.90 17.97
C ILE A 350 11.11 35.21 18.61
N TYR A 351 11.80 34.33 17.87
CA TYR A 351 12.92 33.56 18.39
C TYR A 351 14.01 34.42 19.04
N ASN A 352 14.37 35.54 18.40
CA ASN A 352 15.39 36.47 18.90
C ASN A 352 15.00 37.17 20.21
N THR A 353 13.72 37.14 20.60
CA THR A 353 13.25 37.68 21.89
C THR A 353 13.35 36.68 23.04
N LEU A 354 13.53 35.39 22.73
CA LEU A 354 13.60 34.34 23.74
C LEU A 354 14.89 34.46 24.56
N PRO A 355 14.87 34.09 25.86
CA PRO A 355 16.09 33.94 26.64
C PRO A 355 17.05 32.91 26.02
N HIS A 356 18.37 33.09 26.20
CA HIS A 356 19.39 32.18 25.66
C HIS A 356 19.10 30.70 25.99
N SER A 357 18.79 30.39 27.25
CA SER A 357 18.49 29.01 27.68
C SER A 357 17.27 28.40 27.01
N GLU A 358 16.33 29.24 26.56
CA GLU A 358 15.14 28.78 25.84
C GLU A 358 15.47 28.56 24.36
N ARG A 359 16.24 29.46 23.73
CA ARG A 359 16.71 29.33 22.34
C ARG A 359 17.43 28.01 22.08
N GLU A 360 18.23 27.54 23.03
CA GLU A 360 18.94 26.25 22.94
C GLU A 360 18.05 25.02 22.75
N LEU A 361 16.73 25.15 22.95
CA LEU A 361 15.76 24.07 22.83
C LEU A 361 15.08 24.00 21.44
N TRP A 362 15.41 24.91 20.53
CA TRP A 362 14.79 24.99 19.21
C TRP A 362 15.77 24.57 18.11
N HIS A 363 15.26 23.91 17.07
CA HIS A 363 16.03 23.52 15.88
C HIS A 363 15.74 24.41 14.68
N SER A 364 16.66 24.41 13.73
CA SER A 364 16.46 24.99 12.39
C SER A 364 15.90 23.93 11.41
N HIS A 365 15.16 24.38 10.39
CA HIS A 365 14.61 23.50 9.35
C HIS A 365 15.44 23.47 8.06
N VAL A 366 16.59 24.17 8.04
CA VAL A 366 17.38 24.43 6.83
C VAL A 366 17.76 23.14 6.13
N TYR A 367 18.36 22.21 6.87
CA TYR A 367 18.84 20.97 6.28
C TYR A 367 17.71 20.09 5.77
N GLU A 368 16.62 19.91 6.53
CA GLU A 368 15.49 19.07 6.08
C GLU A 368 14.81 19.62 4.81
N VAL A 369 14.70 20.95 4.70
CA VAL A 369 14.16 21.59 3.51
C VAL A 369 15.10 21.39 2.32
N LYS A 370 16.38 21.74 2.48
CA LYS A 370 17.38 21.76 1.38
C LYS A 370 17.77 20.36 0.91
N SER A 371 17.77 19.39 1.81
CA SER A 371 18.04 17.97 1.49
C SER A 371 16.87 17.27 0.79
N GLY A 372 15.69 17.92 0.71
CA GLY A 372 14.48 17.32 0.16
C GLY A 372 13.77 16.35 1.09
N MET A 373 14.26 16.21 2.33
CA MET A 373 13.73 15.28 3.33
C MET A 373 12.36 15.70 3.85
N LEU A 374 12.18 16.98 4.18
CA LEU A 374 10.86 17.50 4.56
C LEU A 374 9.98 17.51 3.31
N ILE A 375 8.80 16.89 3.37
CA ILE A 375 7.86 16.88 2.26
C ILE A 375 6.47 17.33 2.70
N MET A 376 5.69 17.80 1.74
CA MET A 376 4.23 17.79 1.83
C MET A 376 3.70 16.60 1.02
N PRO A 377 3.13 15.57 1.64
CA PRO A 377 2.53 14.46 0.90
C PRO A 377 1.54 14.93 -0.17
N THR A 378 1.66 14.38 -1.39
CA THR A 378 0.83 14.79 -2.53
C THR A 378 -0.61 14.28 -2.35
N PRO A 379 -1.64 15.14 -2.38
CA PRO A 379 -3.02 14.70 -2.29
C PRO A 379 -3.43 13.87 -3.51
N ASN A 380 -4.30 12.88 -3.29
CA ASN A 380 -4.82 12.04 -4.35
C ASN A 380 -5.49 12.86 -5.46
N GLY A 381 -5.12 12.58 -6.72
CA GLY A 381 -5.68 13.25 -7.89
C GLY A 381 -5.06 14.61 -8.23
N VAL A 382 -4.09 15.11 -7.45
CA VAL A 382 -3.37 16.36 -7.77
C VAL A 382 -2.14 16.06 -8.63
N PRO A 383 -1.96 16.71 -9.80
CA PRO A 383 -0.78 16.53 -10.62
C PRO A 383 0.51 16.92 -9.87
N LYS A 384 1.53 16.04 -9.89
CA LYS A 384 2.80 16.25 -9.16
C LYS A 384 3.47 17.59 -9.48
N SER A 385 3.43 18.04 -10.74
CA SER A 385 4.04 19.32 -11.14
C SER A 385 3.34 20.55 -10.58
N VAL A 386 2.03 20.46 -10.33
CA VAL A 386 1.25 21.51 -9.65
C VAL A 386 1.54 21.46 -8.16
N TRP A 387 1.54 20.26 -7.58
CA TRP A 387 1.81 20.08 -6.16
C TRP A 387 3.22 20.53 -5.77
N GLN A 388 4.24 20.19 -6.56
CA GLN A 388 5.62 20.59 -6.31
C GLN A 388 5.79 22.12 -6.21
N LYS A 389 4.99 22.90 -6.94
CA LYS A 389 5.02 24.38 -6.81
C LYS A 389 4.44 24.84 -5.47
N ALA A 390 3.33 24.24 -5.04
CA ALA A 390 2.71 24.54 -3.75
C ALA A 390 3.63 24.12 -2.60
N GLU A 391 4.16 22.90 -2.67
CA GLU A 391 5.14 22.39 -1.72
C GLU A 391 6.37 23.29 -1.63
N ASN A 392 6.98 23.68 -2.76
CA ASN A 392 8.13 24.59 -2.75
C ASN A 392 7.78 26.00 -2.26
N SER A 393 6.52 26.43 -2.36
CA SER A 393 6.08 27.69 -1.72
C SER A 393 6.04 27.54 -0.21
N GLU A 394 5.46 26.45 0.29
CA GLU A 394 5.40 26.17 1.72
C GLU A 394 6.82 26.02 2.32
N MET A 395 7.73 25.36 1.61
CA MET A 395 9.13 25.21 2.06
C MET A 395 9.86 26.56 2.18
N LYS A 396 9.51 27.57 1.37
CA LYS A 396 10.06 28.92 1.52
C LYS A 396 9.58 29.60 2.80
N ASP A 397 8.37 29.30 3.23
CA ASP A 397 7.80 29.85 4.45
C ASP A 397 8.28 29.10 5.70
N ILE A 398 8.61 27.80 5.57
CA ILE A 398 9.12 26.97 6.66
C ILE A 398 10.62 27.16 6.91
N ILE A 399 11.44 27.26 5.86
CA ILE A 399 12.90 27.31 6.00
C ILE A 399 13.43 28.38 6.99
N PRO A 400 12.85 29.59 7.12
CA PRO A 400 13.33 30.58 8.10
C PRO A 400 12.84 30.34 9.54
N LEU A 401 11.93 29.40 9.78
CA LEU A 401 11.33 29.18 11.11
C LEU A 401 12.25 28.35 12.01
N TYR A 402 12.07 28.55 13.32
CA TYR A 402 12.65 27.70 14.36
C TYR A 402 11.57 26.77 14.94
N GLY A 403 11.89 25.48 15.07
CA GLY A 403 10.98 24.44 15.58
C GLY A 403 11.30 24.03 17.01
N LYS A 404 10.29 23.86 17.87
CA LYS A 404 10.42 23.21 19.18
C LYS A 404 9.43 22.06 19.28
N ALA A 405 9.96 20.85 19.25
CA ALA A 405 9.18 19.63 19.23
C ALA A 405 9.37 18.81 20.51
N TYR A 406 8.27 18.28 21.04
CA TYR A 406 8.31 17.28 22.10
C TYR A 406 7.52 16.04 21.69
N HIS A 407 8.14 14.88 21.79
CA HIS A 407 7.47 13.60 21.66
C HIS A 407 7.07 13.07 23.04
N LEU A 408 5.80 12.71 23.18
CA LEU A 408 5.16 12.13 24.36
C LEU A 408 5.09 10.60 24.28
N TRP A 409 5.30 10.03 23.10
CA TRP A 409 5.24 8.60 22.84
C TRP A 409 6.44 8.15 22.00
N GLN A 410 7.29 7.31 22.58
CA GLN A 410 8.47 6.74 21.90
C GLN A 410 8.09 5.48 21.11
N VAL A 411 7.46 5.68 19.95
CA VAL A 411 6.92 4.57 19.13
C VAL A 411 7.99 3.65 18.55
N ASP A 412 9.22 4.15 18.36
CA ASP A 412 10.38 3.40 17.88
C ASP A 412 10.87 2.33 18.86
N ARG A 413 10.51 2.42 20.14
CA ARG A 413 10.75 1.37 21.14
C ARG A 413 9.75 0.22 21.08
N GLY A 414 8.67 0.36 20.29
CA GLY A 414 7.54 -0.57 20.28
C GLY A 414 6.61 -0.42 21.49
N ASP A 415 6.72 0.67 22.25
CA ASP A 415 5.86 0.93 23.41
C ASP A 415 4.38 1.02 22.98
N LYS A 416 3.53 0.22 23.62
CA LYS A 416 2.09 0.11 23.28
C LYS A 416 1.22 1.21 23.88
N VAL A 417 1.75 2.00 24.81
CA VAL A 417 1.14 3.21 25.40
C VAL A 417 2.26 4.25 25.60
N PRO A 418 1.95 5.55 25.73
CA PRO A 418 2.99 6.57 25.95
C PRO A 418 3.61 6.40 27.35
N LEU A 419 4.86 5.91 27.39
CA LEU A 419 5.62 5.70 28.62
C LEU A 419 6.77 6.70 28.76
N GLY A 420 7.06 7.07 30.01
CA GLY A 420 8.18 7.95 30.34
C GLY A 420 7.85 9.44 30.27
N THR A 421 8.90 10.27 30.34
CA THR A 421 8.77 11.73 30.24
C THR A 421 8.74 12.19 28.79
N PRO A 422 8.16 13.38 28.50
CA PRO A 422 8.31 14.03 27.20
C PRO A 422 9.77 14.11 26.77
N GLN A 423 10.06 13.80 25.52
CA GLN A 423 11.39 13.83 24.92
C GLN A 423 11.51 15.06 24.04
N LEU A 424 12.56 15.86 24.26
CA LEU A 424 12.90 16.97 23.37
C LEU A 424 13.42 16.40 22.05
N MET A 425 12.85 16.88 20.96
CA MET A 425 13.22 16.44 19.62
C MET A 425 13.89 17.58 18.86
N GLY A 426 14.91 17.23 18.08
CA GLY A 426 15.53 18.10 17.10
C GLY A 426 15.32 17.58 15.69
N SER A 427 15.96 18.27 14.75
CA SER A 427 16.00 17.95 13.34
C SER A 427 17.40 17.50 12.93
N PHE A 428 17.51 16.80 11.79
CA PHE A 428 18.80 16.49 11.20
C PHE A 428 19.47 17.77 10.68
N GLY A 429 20.74 18.00 11.03
CA GLY A 429 21.50 19.15 10.56
C GLY A 429 22.50 18.85 9.43
N ASN A 430 22.82 17.57 9.20
CA ASN A 430 23.78 17.13 8.19
C ASN A 430 23.69 15.61 7.94
N ASP A 431 24.38 15.14 6.91
CA ASP A 431 24.41 13.72 6.53
C ASP A 431 25.07 12.84 7.61
N GLU A 432 26.05 13.35 8.36
CA GLU A 432 26.72 12.59 9.45
C GLU A 432 25.73 12.21 10.56
N MET A 433 24.72 13.03 10.83
CA MET A 433 23.66 12.68 11.78
C MET A 433 22.78 11.54 11.24
N LEU A 434 22.52 11.49 9.93
CA LEU A 434 21.72 10.42 9.33
C LEU A 434 22.43 9.08 9.39
N GLU A 435 23.75 9.07 9.17
CA GLU A 435 24.58 7.87 9.26
C GLU A 435 24.61 7.25 10.66
N LYS A 436 24.35 8.05 11.71
CA LYS A 436 24.21 7.55 13.09
C LYS A 436 22.90 6.82 13.35
N VAL A 437 21.85 7.15 12.59
CA VAL A 437 20.49 6.62 12.77
C VAL A 437 20.22 5.45 11.83
N HIS A 438 20.77 5.49 10.61
CA HIS A 438 20.53 4.47 9.59
C HIS A 438 21.84 4.05 8.89
N PRO A 439 22.13 2.73 8.75
CA PRO A 439 23.40 2.25 8.17
C PRO A 439 23.60 2.64 6.71
N GLU A 440 22.50 2.81 5.96
CA GLU A 440 22.52 3.33 4.57
C GLU A 440 22.31 4.86 4.50
N GLY A 441 22.46 5.55 5.63
CA GLY A 441 22.28 6.99 5.75
C GLY A 441 20.92 7.49 5.22
N LYS A 442 20.96 8.64 4.54
CA LYS A 442 19.78 9.33 3.98
C LYS A 442 18.92 8.42 3.11
N LYS A 443 19.54 7.67 2.19
CA LYS A 443 18.83 6.83 1.24
C LYS A 443 18.01 5.76 1.96
N GLY A 444 18.62 5.03 2.89
CA GLY A 444 17.91 3.98 3.61
C GLY A 444 16.80 4.52 4.50
N LEU A 445 17.03 5.65 5.17
CA LEU A 445 16.00 6.29 6.01
C LEU A 445 14.76 6.71 5.21
N LEU A 446 14.94 7.18 3.97
CA LEU A 446 13.86 7.76 3.17
C LEU A 446 13.21 6.81 2.17
N THR A 447 13.83 5.67 1.86
CA THR A 447 13.34 4.77 0.78
C THR A 447 11.91 4.31 1.00
N ASP A 448 11.59 3.83 2.22
CA ASP A 448 10.22 3.40 2.56
C ASP A 448 9.23 4.56 2.51
N ARG A 449 9.58 5.70 3.12
CA ARG A 449 8.77 6.92 3.16
C ARG A 449 8.46 7.42 1.75
N ASP A 450 9.48 7.56 0.91
CA ASP A 450 9.33 8.04 -0.47
C ASP A 450 8.48 7.06 -1.30
N GLY A 451 8.61 5.74 -1.08
CA GLY A 451 7.74 4.73 -1.66
C GLY A 451 6.27 4.91 -1.27
N ARG A 452 5.99 5.09 0.03
CA ARG A 452 4.62 5.30 0.55
C ARG A 452 3.96 6.56 0.03
N PHE A 453 4.70 7.67 -0.06
CA PHE A 453 4.15 8.96 -0.47
C PHE A 453 4.36 9.28 -1.96
N GLY A 454 5.01 8.39 -2.72
CA GLY A 454 5.39 8.64 -4.11
C GLY A 454 6.31 9.85 -4.29
N ALA A 455 7.13 10.14 -3.29
CA ALA A 455 8.07 11.27 -3.24
C ALA A 455 9.44 10.89 -3.85
N ASP A 456 10.27 11.90 -4.08
CA ASP A 456 11.66 11.74 -4.50
C ASP A 456 12.46 12.86 -3.82
N TYR A 457 13.14 12.53 -2.72
CA TYR A 457 13.89 13.52 -1.94
C TYR A 457 15.00 14.19 -2.76
N GLU A 458 15.61 13.50 -3.73
CA GLU A 458 16.64 14.11 -4.57
C GLU A 458 16.06 15.10 -5.56
N ALA A 459 14.91 14.78 -6.16
CA ALA A 459 14.18 15.71 -7.02
C ALA A 459 13.70 16.93 -6.23
N ASN A 460 13.23 16.72 -5.01
CA ASN A 460 12.83 17.79 -4.10
C ASN A 460 14.03 18.69 -3.77
N ALA A 461 15.17 18.12 -3.38
CA ALA A 461 16.41 18.87 -3.13
C ALA A 461 16.83 19.70 -4.35
N ARG A 462 16.80 19.10 -5.56
CA ARG A 462 17.10 19.81 -6.83
C ARG A 462 16.15 20.97 -7.06
N SER A 463 14.86 20.79 -6.81
CA SER A 463 13.83 21.83 -7.04
C SER A 463 13.90 22.99 -6.04
N ARG A 464 14.57 22.79 -4.90
CA ARG A 464 14.69 23.75 -3.78
C ARG A 464 16.05 24.45 -3.73
N ARG A 465 16.91 24.26 -4.74
CA ARG A 465 18.25 24.86 -4.78
C ARG A 465 18.22 26.39 -4.66
N ASP A 466 17.22 27.02 -5.27
CA ASP A 466 17.07 28.48 -5.29
C ASP A 466 16.34 29.06 -4.07
N ILE A 467 15.92 28.21 -3.12
CA ILE A 467 15.41 28.69 -1.83
C ILE A 467 16.60 29.23 -1.03
N GLU A 468 16.53 30.51 -0.64
CA GLU A 468 17.57 31.18 0.15
C GLU A 468 17.72 30.51 1.53
N GLU A 469 18.97 30.23 1.91
CA GLU A 469 19.28 29.68 3.22
C GLU A 469 19.42 30.83 4.23
N PRO A 470 18.60 30.85 5.30
CA PRO A 470 18.72 31.86 6.33
C PRO A 470 19.99 31.62 7.17
N GLU A 471 20.53 32.70 7.76
CA GLU A 471 21.56 32.55 8.79
C GLU A 471 20.94 31.90 10.05
N ILE A 472 21.46 30.73 10.43
CA ILE A 472 21.00 30.03 11.62
C ILE A 472 21.62 30.72 12.85
N HIS A 473 20.77 31.19 13.77
CA HIS A 473 21.22 31.79 15.01
C HIS A 473 22.12 30.82 15.80
N PRO A 474 23.26 31.26 16.38
CA PRO A 474 24.24 30.38 17.02
C PRO A 474 23.72 29.48 18.14
N ASP A 475 22.67 29.91 18.85
CA ASP A 475 22.01 29.15 19.92
C ASP A 475 21.05 28.05 19.40
N ALA A 476 20.58 28.13 18.15
CA ALA A 476 19.68 27.12 17.59
C ALA A 476 20.42 25.79 17.40
N ASP A 477 19.73 24.66 17.43
CA ASP A 477 20.32 23.32 17.32
C ASP A 477 21.34 22.99 18.45
N ALA A 478 21.41 23.79 19.53
CA ALA A 478 22.37 23.57 20.61
C ALA A 478 22.13 22.25 21.35
N MET A 479 20.87 21.82 21.50
CA MET A 479 20.53 20.52 22.07
C MET A 479 21.12 19.34 21.27
N MET A 480 21.33 19.49 19.96
CA MET A 480 21.91 18.45 19.12
C MET A 480 23.45 18.39 19.20
N ARG A 481 24.07 19.40 19.81
CA ARG A 481 25.52 19.51 19.98
C ARG A 481 26.02 19.06 21.35
N LYS A 482 25.13 18.88 22.32
CA LYS A 482 25.49 18.46 23.68
C LYS A 482 25.86 16.96 23.68
N PRO A 483 26.97 16.56 24.33
CA PRO A 483 27.31 15.15 24.45
C PRO A 483 26.22 14.40 25.22
N VAL A 484 25.91 13.18 24.79
CA VAL A 484 24.98 12.27 25.47
C VAL A 484 25.44 12.12 26.91
N ALA A 485 24.58 12.48 27.87
CA ALA A 485 24.87 12.26 29.28
C ALA A 485 24.99 10.74 29.49
N SER A 486 26.15 10.29 29.97
CA SER A 486 26.52 8.89 30.21
C SER A 486 25.63 8.20 31.24
#